data_AF-A0A849Z7D2-F1
#
_entry.id   AF-A0A849Z7D2-F1
#
_cell.length_a   1.000
_cell.length_b   1.000
_cell.length_c   1.000
_cell.angle_alpha   90.00
_cell.angle_beta   90.00
_cell.angle_gamma   90.00
#
_symmetry.space_group_name_H-M   'P 1'
#
loop_
_entity.id
_entity.type
_entity.pdbx_description
1 polymer ?
#
loop_
_entity_poly.entity_id
_entity_poly.type
_entity_poly.pdbx_seq_one_letter_code
_entity_poly.pdbx_strand_id
1 'polypeptide(L)'
;AARIGEIEADYVLVHLGGSVSPSSLDMFATADVSVCVTAPDPLAVEASYGFLRALFARGLRRRLMKEKHKLKLTERALSSLPPLASPIDIVEAIHRYDHVLGRVAQHELARLSPRLVVGQTRLRSDLELGPAMSAISERFLGIALEYLGHIENDDAVWLAVRKQSPLLIESPTSKSARNIERVARRILALVMAFEARRAQGGSRISDAPLAEWLRPAPATLYEVLGVARTASDDEIRRAYKRQRDVFRDGSFPAASVVSDRELRAEQARIEQAYDTLLDPNKRRSYDLSTFPAQAREERQIRQVDSARAAELALLSAEVARELHAETQFTGALLRKVRESQGVEVADIAVRTKISGAHIRAIEAENPVDLPAMVYVQGFVQEIAKFLKLDPTQVSRTLVRRLREIVARQGGGDE
;
A
#
# COMPACT_ATOMS: atom_id res chain seq x y z
N ALA A 1 -27.64 -22.78 -1.24
CA ALA A 1 -27.65 -21.38 -1.72
C ALA A 1 -29.05 -20.78 -1.68
N ALA A 2 -30.00 -21.19 -2.53
CA ALA A 2 -31.33 -20.55 -2.62
C ALA A 2 -32.08 -20.43 -1.28
N ARG A 3 -32.13 -21.49 -0.47
CA ARG A 3 -32.77 -21.50 0.86
C ARG A 3 -32.04 -20.71 1.95
N ILE A 4 -30.78 -20.30 1.74
CA ILE A 4 -30.01 -19.56 2.77
C ILE A 4 -30.41 -18.09 2.77
N GLY A 5 -30.75 -17.53 1.60
CA GLY A 5 -31.23 -16.15 1.49
C GLY A 5 -32.63 -15.93 2.06
N GLU A 6 -33.33 -17.00 2.44
CA GLU A 6 -34.66 -16.95 3.07
C GLU A 6 -34.56 -16.96 4.61
N ILE A 7 -33.36 -17.12 5.17
CA ILE A 7 -33.15 -17.15 6.62
C ILE A 7 -33.15 -15.71 7.15
N GLU A 8 -34.04 -15.41 8.08
CA GLU A 8 -34.10 -14.11 8.76
C GLU A 8 -32.99 -14.02 9.83
N ALA A 9 -31.78 -13.62 9.40
CA ALA A 9 -30.63 -13.39 10.27
C ALA A 9 -29.67 -12.36 9.65
N ASP A 10 -28.99 -11.58 10.49
CA ASP A 10 -27.96 -10.63 10.03
C ASP A 10 -26.75 -11.36 9.41
N TYR A 11 -26.37 -12.49 10.01
CA TYR A 11 -25.24 -13.30 9.58
C TYR A 11 -25.59 -14.79 9.64
N VAL A 12 -25.19 -15.53 8.60
CA VAL A 12 -25.32 -16.99 8.56
C VAL A 12 -23.93 -17.62 8.53
N LEU A 13 -23.55 -18.30 9.61
CA LEU A 13 -22.30 -19.06 9.68
C LEU A 13 -22.55 -20.52 9.25
N VAL A 14 -21.86 -20.97 8.21
CA VAL A 14 -21.99 -22.34 7.69
C VAL A 14 -20.69 -23.12 7.92
N HIS A 15 -20.75 -24.17 8.73
CA HIS A 15 -19.64 -25.10 8.88
C HIS A 15 -19.71 -26.20 7.81
N LEU A 16 -18.69 -26.28 6.94
CA LEU A 16 -18.64 -27.21 5.80
C LEU A 16 -17.84 -28.49 6.07
N GLY A 17 -17.19 -28.58 7.23
CA GLY A 17 -16.23 -29.65 7.56
C GLY A 17 -15.01 -29.69 6.62
N GLY A 18 -14.23 -30.77 6.71
CA GLY A 18 -13.02 -30.99 5.88
C GLY A 18 -13.29 -31.64 4.51
N SER A 19 -14.49 -31.45 3.93
CA SER A 19 -14.90 -32.16 2.72
C SER A 19 -14.66 -31.37 1.44
N VAL A 20 -14.12 -32.04 0.41
CA VAL A 20 -14.02 -31.53 -0.98
C VAL A 20 -15.23 -31.93 -1.83
N SER A 21 -16.38 -32.16 -1.19
CA SER A 21 -17.60 -32.55 -1.91
C SER A 21 -18.05 -31.42 -2.85
N PRO A 22 -18.68 -31.72 -4.00
CA PRO A 22 -19.22 -30.70 -4.89
C PRO A 22 -20.09 -29.68 -4.16
N SER A 23 -20.99 -30.13 -3.29
CA SER A 23 -21.88 -29.26 -2.52
C SER A 23 -21.13 -28.34 -1.56
N SER A 24 -20.07 -28.81 -0.92
CA SER A 24 -19.24 -28.03 0.01
C SER A 24 -18.47 -26.93 -0.73
N LEU A 25 -17.82 -27.29 -1.85
CA LEU A 25 -17.09 -26.34 -2.69
C LEU A 25 -18.01 -25.27 -3.27
N ASP A 26 -19.21 -25.68 -3.68
CA ASP A 26 -20.23 -24.78 -4.21
C ASP A 26 -20.74 -23.80 -3.16
N MET A 27 -20.95 -24.27 -1.93
CA MET A 27 -21.34 -23.41 -0.82
C MET A 27 -20.21 -22.44 -0.46
N PHE A 28 -18.98 -22.94 -0.36
CA PHE A 28 -17.80 -22.15 -0.08
C PHE A 28 -17.61 -21.02 -1.11
N ALA A 29 -17.74 -21.33 -2.40
CA ALA A 29 -17.57 -20.38 -3.50
C ALA A 29 -18.68 -19.33 -3.60
N THR A 30 -19.82 -19.54 -2.94
CA THR A 30 -20.98 -18.62 -2.97
C THR A 30 -21.11 -17.76 -1.73
N ALA A 31 -20.38 -18.07 -0.65
CA ALA A 31 -20.34 -17.26 0.56
C ALA A 31 -19.72 -15.87 0.30
N ASP A 32 -20.21 -14.85 1.00
CA ASP A 32 -19.66 -13.49 0.92
C ASP A 32 -18.24 -13.44 1.52
N VAL A 33 -18.03 -14.18 2.61
CA VAL A 33 -16.72 -14.39 3.22
C VAL A 33 -16.46 -15.88 3.42
N SER A 34 -15.58 -16.44 2.58
CA SER A 34 -15.17 -17.84 2.65
C SER A 34 -13.88 -17.98 3.46
N VAL A 35 -13.89 -18.78 4.53
CA VAL A 35 -12.75 -18.98 5.44
C VAL A 35 -12.31 -20.44 5.44
N CYS A 36 -11.04 -20.68 5.11
CA CYS A 36 -10.31 -21.92 5.28
C CYS A 36 -9.59 -21.90 6.63
N VAL A 37 -9.74 -22.98 7.40
CA VAL A 37 -9.00 -23.19 8.64
C VAL A 37 -7.98 -24.31 8.41
N THR A 38 -6.73 -24.07 8.79
CA THR A 38 -5.64 -25.05 8.73
C THR A 38 -4.94 -25.17 10.08
N ALA A 39 -3.94 -26.04 10.17
CA ALA A 39 -3.09 -26.20 11.35
C ALA A 39 -1.61 -26.27 10.93
N PRO A 40 -0.65 -26.04 11.86
CA PRO A 40 0.80 -26.26 11.66
C PRO A 40 1.17 -27.75 11.55
N ASP A 41 0.52 -28.43 10.62
CA ASP A 41 0.70 -29.84 10.32
C ASP A 41 0.82 -30.01 8.79
N PRO A 42 1.81 -30.77 8.29
CA PRO A 42 2.02 -30.94 6.86
C PRO A 42 0.77 -31.43 6.11
N LEU A 43 0.02 -32.39 6.66
CA LEU A 43 -1.17 -32.92 6.00
C LEU A 43 -2.30 -31.89 5.96
N ALA A 44 -2.46 -31.09 7.01
CA ALA A 44 -3.42 -29.99 7.05
C ALA A 44 -3.09 -28.92 5.99
N VAL A 45 -1.82 -28.59 5.81
CA VAL A 45 -1.33 -27.67 4.78
C VAL A 45 -1.59 -28.23 3.37
N GLU A 46 -1.23 -29.49 3.12
CA GLU A 46 -1.47 -30.14 1.84
C GLU A 46 -2.97 -30.23 1.51
N ALA A 47 -3.80 -30.59 2.48
CA ALA A 47 -5.25 -30.64 2.33
C ALA A 47 -5.82 -29.25 2.01
N SER A 48 -5.26 -28.19 2.59
CA SER A 48 -5.67 -26.80 2.30
C SER A 48 -5.40 -26.45 0.84
N TYR A 49 -4.20 -26.73 0.32
CA TYR A 49 -3.89 -26.49 -1.09
C TYR A 49 -4.67 -27.41 -2.04
N GLY A 50 -4.89 -28.66 -1.66
CA GLY A 50 -5.76 -29.60 -2.39
C GLY A 50 -7.19 -29.06 -2.50
N PHE A 51 -7.73 -28.49 -1.42
CA PHE A 51 -9.03 -27.84 -1.42
C PHE A 51 -9.07 -26.64 -2.37
N LEU A 52 -8.04 -25.80 -2.39
CA LEU A 52 -7.94 -24.65 -3.31
C LEU A 52 -7.92 -25.08 -4.79
N ARG A 53 -7.17 -26.14 -5.13
CA ARG A 53 -7.17 -26.74 -6.48
C ARG A 53 -8.55 -27.26 -6.84
N ALA A 54 -9.20 -27.99 -5.94
CA ALA A 54 -10.53 -28.53 -6.14
C ALA A 54 -11.58 -27.42 -6.31
N LEU A 55 -11.46 -26.32 -5.56
CA LEU A 55 -12.33 -25.15 -5.65
C LEU A 55 -12.25 -24.51 -7.05
N PHE A 56 -11.04 -24.29 -7.56
CA PHE A 56 -10.83 -23.80 -8.92
C PHE A 56 -11.42 -24.73 -9.98
N ALA A 57 -11.07 -26.03 -9.91
CA ALA A 57 -11.53 -27.01 -10.88
C ALA A 57 -13.07 -27.13 -10.88
N ARG A 58 -13.70 -27.09 -9.69
CA ARG A 58 -15.16 -27.12 -9.53
C ARG A 58 -15.82 -25.90 -10.16
N GLY A 59 -15.28 -24.71 -9.89
CA GLY A 59 -15.77 -23.45 -10.43
C GLY A 59 -15.69 -23.40 -11.96
N LEU A 60 -14.54 -23.78 -12.52
CA LEU A 60 -14.33 -23.83 -13.97
C LEU A 60 -15.29 -24.82 -14.63
N ARG A 61 -15.38 -26.05 -14.10
CA ARG A 61 -16.30 -27.06 -14.62
C ARG A 61 -17.74 -26.57 -14.60
N ARG A 62 -18.18 -25.91 -13.53
CA ARG A 62 -19.54 -25.35 -13.42
C ARG A 62 -19.84 -24.33 -14.51
N ARG A 63 -18.94 -23.38 -14.77
CA ARG A 63 -19.13 -22.36 -15.81
C ARG A 63 -19.29 -23.00 -17.20
N LEU A 64 -18.58 -24.10 -17.43
CA LEU A 64 -18.56 -24.79 -18.71
C LEU A 64 -19.59 -25.92 -18.84
N MET A 65 -20.40 -26.19 -17.81
CA MET A 65 -21.37 -27.31 -17.81
C MET A 65 -22.36 -27.28 -18.98
N LYS A 66 -22.78 -26.08 -19.39
CA LYS A 66 -23.70 -25.91 -20.54
C LYS A 66 -22.99 -25.96 -21.89
N GLU A 67 -21.66 -25.86 -21.90
CA GLU A 67 -20.84 -25.74 -23.10
C GLU A 67 -20.01 -27.00 -23.33
N LYS A 68 -20.68 -28.09 -23.74
CA LYS A 68 -20.07 -29.43 -23.89
C LYS A 68 -18.76 -29.45 -24.69
N HIS A 69 -18.66 -28.63 -25.74
CA HIS A 69 -17.45 -28.55 -26.55
C HIS A 69 -16.26 -27.95 -25.78
N LYS A 70 -16.47 -26.83 -25.08
CA LYS A 70 -15.43 -26.18 -24.25
C LYS A 70 -15.03 -27.05 -23.06
N LEU A 71 -15.96 -27.80 -22.49
CA LEU A 71 -15.67 -28.77 -21.44
C LEU A 71 -14.71 -29.86 -21.94
N LYS A 72 -14.95 -30.43 -23.13
CA LYS A 72 -14.05 -31.42 -23.75
C LYS A 72 -12.65 -30.85 -24.04
N LEU A 73 -12.56 -29.59 -24.49
CA LEU A 73 -11.28 -28.92 -24.69
C LEU A 73 -10.52 -28.74 -23.37
N THR A 74 -11.23 -28.35 -22.31
CA THR A 74 -10.69 -28.24 -20.96
C THR A 74 -10.16 -29.59 -20.48
N GLU A 75 -10.94 -30.66 -20.60
CA GLU A 75 -10.52 -32.02 -20.23
C GLU A 75 -9.27 -32.48 -20.99
N ARG A 76 -9.17 -32.16 -22.29
CA ARG A 76 -7.97 -32.43 -23.09
C ARG A 76 -6.75 -31.67 -22.58
N ALA A 77 -6.90 -30.37 -22.28
CA ALA A 77 -5.83 -29.54 -21.72
C ALA A 77 -5.36 -30.10 -20.36
N LEU A 78 -6.28 -30.47 -19.47
CA LEU A 78 -5.94 -31.07 -18.18
C LEU A 78 -5.23 -32.43 -18.34
N SER A 79 -5.61 -33.22 -19.35
CA SER A 79 -4.97 -34.53 -19.60
C SER A 79 -3.51 -34.41 -20.06
N SER A 80 -3.09 -33.24 -20.56
CA SER A 80 -1.71 -32.96 -20.95
C SER A 80 -0.80 -32.56 -19.77
N LEU A 81 -1.39 -32.29 -18.61
CA LEU A 81 -0.70 -31.81 -17.43
C LEU A 81 -0.36 -32.95 -16.46
N PRO A 82 0.70 -32.80 -15.65
CA PRO A 82 1.00 -33.75 -14.60
C PRO A 82 -0.12 -33.78 -13.54
N PRO A 83 -0.21 -34.87 -12.75
CA PRO A 83 -1.10 -34.91 -11.59
C PRO A 83 -0.86 -33.70 -10.65
N LEU A 84 -1.93 -33.18 -10.05
CA LEU A 84 -1.90 -32.04 -9.12
C LEU A 84 -1.36 -30.72 -9.71
N ALA A 85 -1.41 -30.57 -11.04
CA ALA A 85 -1.09 -29.30 -11.71
C ALA A 85 -1.76 -28.10 -11.04
N SER A 86 -1.02 -27.00 -10.94
CA SER A 86 -1.51 -25.79 -10.31
C SER A 86 -2.63 -25.14 -11.14
N PRO A 87 -3.53 -24.35 -10.54
CA PRO A 87 -4.50 -23.58 -11.28
C PRO A 87 -3.86 -22.65 -12.33
N ILE A 88 -2.68 -22.08 -12.06
CA ILE A 88 -1.92 -21.29 -13.04
C ILE A 88 -1.54 -22.15 -14.26
N ASP A 89 -1.00 -23.35 -14.04
CA ASP A 89 -0.61 -24.25 -15.13
C ASP A 89 -1.83 -24.67 -15.95
N ILE A 90 -2.97 -24.88 -15.30
CA ILE A 90 -4.24 -25.20 -15.97
C ILE A 90 -4.70 -24.03 -16.84
N VAL A 91 -4.72 -22.81 -16.31
CA VAL A 91 -5.11 -21.62 -17.08
C VAL A 91 -4.18 -21.41 -18.28
N GLU A 92 -2.87 -21.59 -18.08
CA GLU A 92 -1.88 -21.45 -19.14
C GLU A 92 -2.05 -22.53 -20.22
N ALA A 93 -2.23 -23.79 -19.81
CA ALA A 93 -2.47 -24.88 -20.76
C ALA A 93 -3.72 -24.61 -21.59
N ILE A 94 -4.82 -24.17 -20.96
CA ILE A 94 -6.06 -23.83 -21.67
C ILE A 94 -5.83 -22.69 -22.67
N HIS A 95 -5.10 -21.64 -22.30
CA HIS A 95 -4.77 -20.54 -23.22
C HIS A 95 -4.02 -21.01 -24.48
N ARG A 96 -3.16 -22.04 -24.37
CA ARG A 96 -2.45 -22.61 -25.52
C ARG A 96 -3.40 -23.31 -26.51
N TYR A 97 -4.54 -23.83 -26.04
CA TYR A 97 -5.55 -24.47 -26.88
C TYR A 97 -6.58 -23.47 -27.41
N ASP A 98 -7.07 -22.57 -26.56
CA ASP A 98 -8.11 -21.60 -26.89
C ASP A 98 -8.03 -20.38 -25.97
N HIS A 99 -7.74 -19.21 -26.55
CA HIS A 99 -7.60 -17.95 -25.80
C HIS A 99 -8.90 -17.48 -25.14
N VAL A 100 -10.07 -17.74 -25.74
CA VAL A 100 -11.36 -17.31 -25.19
C VAL A 100 -11.71 -18.14 -23.96
N LEU A 101 -11.52 -19.45 -24.03
CA LEU A 101 -11.68 -20.37 -22.92
C LEU A 101 -10.62 -20.11 -21.83
N GLY A 102 -9.40 -19.76 -22.24
CA GLY A 102 -8.34 -19.31 -21.35
C GLY A 102 -8.78 -18.12 -20.49
N ARG A 103 -9.40 -17.10 -21.10
CA ARG A 103 -9.96 -15.94 -20.37
C ARG A 103 -11.05 -16.35 -19.37
N VAL A 104 -11.89 -17.33 -19.70
CA VAL A 104 -12.89 -17.86 -18.76
C VAL A 104 -12.21 -18.51 -17.56
N ALA A 105 -11.14 -19.27 -17.77
CA ALA A 105 -10.37 -19.89 -16.70
C ALA A 105 -9.62 -18.85 -15.85
N GLN A 106 -9.02 -17.83 -16.48
CA GLN A 106 -8.39 -16.70 -15.78
C GLN A 106 -9.38 -15.95 -14.90
N HIS A 107 -10.59 -15.66 -15.40
CA HIS A 107 -11.64 -15.03 -14.62
C HIS A 107 -12.14 -15.91 -13.48
N GLU A 108 -12.20 -17.23 -13.68
CA GLU A 108 -12.51 -18.16 -12.60
C GLU A 108 -11.48 -18.06 -11.49
N LEU A 109 -10.19 -18.10 -11.84
CA LEU A 109 -9.07 -18.00 -10.91
C LEU A 109 -9.10 -16.67 -10.14
N ALA A 110 -9.22 -15.54 -10.85
CA ALA A 110 -9.24 -14.20 -10.25
C ALA A 110 -10.42 -13.95 -9.31
N ARG A 111 -11.52 -14.71 -9.43
CA ARG A 111 -12.66 -14.60 -8.50
C ARG A 111 -12.35 -15.24 -7.13
N LEU A 112 -11.45 -16.22 -7.08
CA LEU A 112 -11.18 -16.95 -5.85
C LEU A 112 -10.40 -16.07 -4.87
N SER A 113 -11.06 -15.72 -3.76
CA SER A 113 -10.48 -14.95 -2.65
C SER A 113 -10.78 -15.61 -1.29
N PRO A 114 -10.32 -16.86 -1.08
CA PRO A 114 -10.46 -17.54 0.21
C PRO A 114 -9.62 -16.85 1.29
N ARG A 115 -10.09 -16.92 2.53
CA ARG A 115 -9.41 -16.37 3.70
C ARG A 115 -8.81 -17.50 4.52
N LEU A 116 -7.65 -17.29 5.13
CA LEU A 116 -6.92 -18.31 5.89
C LEU A 116 -6.88 -17.98 7.37
N VAL A 117 -7.22 -18.95 8.20
CA VAL A 117 -6.98 -18.94 9.65
C VAL A 117 -6.12 -20.15 10.01
N VAL A 118 -5.03 -19.93 10.75
CA VAL A 118 -4.16 -21.02 11.23
C VAL A 118 -4.51 -21.32 12.68
N GLY A 119 -5.21 -22.43 12.93
CA GLY A 119 -5.53 -22.89 14.28
C GLY A 119 -4.39 -23.67 14.92
N GLN A 120 -4.49 -23.87 16.24
CA GLN A 120 -3.59 -24.75 16.99
C GLN A 120 -2.09 -24.39 16.90
N THR A 121 -1.75 -23.10 16.77
CA THR A 121 -0.34 -22.67 16.75
C THR A 121 0.29 -22.84 18.13
N ARG A 122 1.44 -23.52 18.19
CA ARG A 122 2.15 -23.83 19.45
C ARG A 122 3.46 -23.07 19.58
N LEU A 123 4.20 -23.00 18.47
CA LEU A 123 5.52 -22.39 18.42
C LEU A 123 5.44 -20.99 17.83
N ARG A 124 6.42 -20.15 18.18
CA ARG A 124 6.55 -18.83 17.57
C ARG A 124 6.79 -18.90 16.06
N SER A 125 7.43 -19.97 15.58
CA SER A 125 7.62 -20.25 14.16
C SER A 125 6.31 -20.51 13.41
N ASP A 126 5.29 -21.04 14.09
CA ASP A 126 3.99 -21.37 13.48
C ASP A 126 3.24 -20.09 13.05
N LEU A 127 3.57 -18.95 13.66
CA LEU A 127 2.98 -17.66 13.33
C LEU A 127 3.33 -17.21 11.90
N GLU A 128 4.45 -17.69 11.36
CA GLU A 128 4.89 -17.41 9.98
C GLU A 128 4.18 -18.30 8.94
N LEU A 129 3.50 -19.36 9.37
CA LEU A 129 2.86 -20.32 8.45
C LEU A 129 1.76 -19.65 7.61
N GLY A 130 0.89 -18.86 8.24
CA GLY A 130 -0.20 -18.19 7.55
C GLY A 130 0.28 -17.27 6.42
N PRO A 131 1.15 -16.29 6.71
CA PRO A 131 1.78 -15.45 5.70
C PRO A 131 2.53 -16.25 4.62
N ALA A 132 3.25 -17.32 5.00
CA ALA A 132 3.95 -18.17 4.04
C ALA A 132 2.98 -18.88 3.07
N MET A 133 1.89 -19.46 3.58
CA MET A 133 0.87 -20.10 2.76
C MET A 133 0.17 -19.12 1.83
N SER A 134 -0.09 -17.90 2.28
CA SER A 134 -0.62 -16.82 1.44
C SER A 134 0.30 -16.52 0.27
N ALA A 135 1.59 -16.30 0.53
CA ALA A 135 2.58 -16.02 -0.51
C ALA A 135 2.74 -17.18 -1.49
N ILE A 136 2.74 -18.42 -1.00
CA ILE A 136 2.88 -19.62 -1.84
C ILE A 136 1.62 -19.83 -2.70
N SER A 137 0.43 -19.66 -2.13
CA SER A 137 -0.83 -19.76 -2.86
C SER A 137 -0.90 -18.72 -3.97
N GLU A 138 -0.56 -17.47 -3.69
CA GLU A 138 -0.61 -16.41 -4.70
C GLU A 138 0.41 -16.65 -5.82
N ARG A 139 1.63 -17.06 -5.45
CA ARG A 139 2.74 -17.22 -6.39
C ARG A 139 2.68 -18.47 -7.25
N PHE A 140 2.27 -19.60 -6.67
CA PHE A 140 2.32 -20.91 -7.33
C PHE A 140 0.94 -21.47 -7.67
N LEU A 141 -0.11 -21.10 -6.94
CA LEU A 141 -1.48 -21.48 -7.30
C LEU A 141 -2.23 -20.36 -8.05
N GLY A 142 -1.79 -19.11 -7.92
CA GLY A 142 -2.48 -17.95 -8.49
C GLY A 142 -3.77 -17.59 -7.77
N ILE A 143 -3.97 -18.13 -6.56
CA ILE A 143 -5.16 -17.89 -5.74
C ILE A 143 -4.78 -16.93 -4.61
N ALA A 144 -5.48 -15.80 -4.54
CA ALA A 144 -5.32 -14.81 -3.47
C ALA A 144 -5.87 -15.36 -2.15
N LEU A 145 -5.00 -16.02 -1.39
CA LEU A 145 -5.33 -16.58 -0.07
C LEU A 145 -4.99 -15.56 1.02
N GLU A 146 -6.00 -14.88 1.56
CA GLU A 146 -5.80 -13.76 2.49
C GLU A 146 -5.70 -14.25 3.95
N TYR A 147 -4.58 -13.99 4.62
CA TYR A 147 -4.37 -14.41 6.01
C TYR A 147 -5.11 -13.53 7.03
N LEU A 148 -6.07 -14.11 7.76
CA LEU A 148 -6.87 -13.42 8.78
C LEU A 148 -6.29 -13.51 10.18
N GLY A 149 -5.37 -14.43 10.46
CA GLY A 149 -4.78 -14.60 11.78
C GLY A 149 -4.62 -16.05 12.21
N HIS A 150 -4.12 -16.23 13.42
CA HIS A 150 -3.90 -17.53 14.04
C HIS A 150 -4.67 -17.65 15.35
N ILE A 151 -4.88 -18.88 15.78
CA ILE A 151 -5.44 -19.24 17.10
C ILE A 151 -4.40 -20.12 17.81
N GLU A 152 -3.88 -19.60 18.92
CA GLU A 152 -2.92 -20.32 19.76
C GLU A 152 -3.54 -21.60 20.36
N ASN A 153 -2.72 -22.64 20.45
CA ASN A 153 -3.05 -23.85 21.19
C ASN A 153 -3.17 -23.52 22.68
N ASP A 154 -4.31 -23.87 23.27
CA ASP A 154 -4.69 -23.41 24.61
C ASP A 154 -5.53 -24.51 25.31
N ASP A 155 -5.10 -24.92 26.50
CA ASP A 155 -5.78 -25.97 27.27
C ASP A 155 -7.20 -25.56 27.68
N ALA A 156 -7.49 -24.26 27.73
CA ALA A 156 -8.84 -23.75 27.96
C ALA A 156 -9.83 -24.25 26.90
N VAL A 157 -9.39 -24.46 25.65
CA VAL A 157 -10.24 -25.01 24.58
C VAL A 157 -10.62 -26.46 24.92
N TRP A 158 -9.66 -27.26 25.34
CA TRP A 158 -9.89 -28.66 25.70
C TRP A 158 -10.83 -28.77 26.92
N LEU A 159 -10.62 -27.94 27.93
CA LEU A 159 -11.49 -27.87 29.11
C LEU A 159 -12.92 -27.45 28.74
N ALA A 160 -13.09 -26.44 27.89
CA ALA A 160 -14.38 -25.96 27.42
C ALA A 160 -15.15 -27.05 26.66
N VAL A 161 -14.47 -27.78 25.77
CA VAL A 161 -15.05 -28.93 25.05
C VAL A 161 -15.51 -30.03 26.00
N ARG A 162 -14.69 -30.38 27.02
CA ARG A 162 -15.08 -31.40 28.03
C ARG A 162 -16.30 -30.98 28.85
N LYS A 163 -16.45 -29.69 29.11
CA LYS A 163 -17.62 -29.11 29.79
C LYS A 163 -18.82 -28.91 28.86
N GLN A 164 -18.67 -29.18 27.56
CA GLN A 164 -19.68 -28.91 26.54
C GLN A 164 -20.14 -27.45 26.54
N SER A 165 -19.23 -26.53 26.87
CA SER A 165 -19.47 -25.09 26.92
C SER A 165 -18.59 -24.37 25.90
N PRO A 166 -19.10 -23.38 25.14
CA PRO A 166 -18.27 -22.60 24.23
C PRO A 166 -17.13 -21.89 24.96
N LEU A 167 -15.93 -21.91 24.37
CA LEU A 167 -14.72 -21.29 24.93
C LEU A 167 -14.94 -19.82 25.36
N LEU A 168 -15.62 -19.04 24.51
CA LEU A 168 -15.85 -17.61 24.76
C LEU A 168 -16.75 -17.35 25.99
N ILE A 169 -17.54 -18.34 26.41
CA ILE A 169 -18.36 -18.28 27.63
C ILE A 169 -17.55 -18.77 28.83
N GLU A 170 -16.89 -19.92 28.68
CA GLU A 170 -16.17 -20.58 29.77
C GLU A 170 -14.88 -19.85 30.18
N SER A 171 -14.16 -19.28 29.22
CA SER A 171 -12.83 -18.68 29.43
C SER A 171 -12.60 -17.51 28.47
N PRO A 172 -13.37 -16.41 28.59
CA PRO A 172 -13.32 -15.26 27.67
C PRO A 172 -11.97 -14.56 27.60
N THR A 173 -11.16 -14.62 28.66
CA THR A 173 -9.84 -13.95 28.74
C THR A 173 -8.69 -14.84 28.27
N SER A 174 -8.95 -16.08 27.85
CA SER A 174 -7.92 -17.00 27.37
C SER A 174 -7.21 -16.46 26.11
N LYS A 175 -6.07 -17.04 25.76
CA LYS A 175 -5.32 -16.61 24.56
C LYS A 175 -6.11 -16.94 23.30
N SER A 176 -6.62 -18.16 23.23
CA SER A 176 -7.46 -18.66 22.14
C SER A 176 -8.75 -17.84 21.99
N ALA A 177 -9.42 -17.46 23.09
CA ALA A 177 -10.61 -16.62 23.06
C ALA A 177 -10.34 -15.24 22.44
N ARG A 178 -9.26 -14.56 22.89
CA ARG A 178 -8.82 -13.27 22.33
C ARG A 178 -8.41 -13.37 20.87
N ASN A 179 -7.79 -14.48 20.46
CA ASN A 179 -7.43 -14.74 19.06
C ASN A 179 -8.68 -14.89 18.18
N ILE A 180 -9.66 -15.68 18.62
CA ILE A 180 -10.94 -15.87 17.93
C ILE A 180 -11.67 -14.54 17.80
N GLU A 181 -11.73 -13.73 18.85
CA GLU A 181 -12.35 -12.40 18.81
C GLU A 181 -11.68 -11.50 17.77
N ARG A 182 -10.34 -11.50 17.70
CA ARG A 182 -9.59 -10.73 16.69
C ARG A 182 -9.92 -11.18 15.27
N VAL A 183 -10.00 -12.49 15.02
CA VAL A 183 -10.38 -13.04 13.71
C VAL A 183 -11.82 -12.67 13.37
N ALA A 184 -12.75 -12.78 14.31
CA ALA A 184 -14.15 -12.41 14.13
C ALA A 184 -14.31 -10.93 13.77
N ARG A 185 -13.57 -10.02 14.44
CA ARG A 185 -13.56 -8.58 14.11
C ARG A 185 -13.06 -8.31 12.69
N ARG A 186 -12.04 -9.05 12.23
CA ARG A 186 -11.54 -8.94 10.84
C ARG A 186 -12.56 -9.45 9.82
N ILE A 187 -13.24 -10.56 10.11
CA ILE A 187 -14.33 -11.08 9.27
C ILE A 187 -15.47 -10.05 9.18
N LEU A 188 -15.90 -9.48 10.31
CA LEU A 188 -16.95 -8.47 10.34
C LEU A 188 -16.58 -7.25 9.49
N ALA A 189 -15.34 -6.76 9.60
CA ALA A 189 -14.84 -5.65 8.78
C ALA A 189 -14.89 -5.98 7.26
N LEU A 190 -14.59 -7.23 6.88
CA LEU A 190 -14.70 -7.68 5.49
C LEU A 190 -16.16 -7.71 5.00
N VAL A 191 -17.10 -8.17 5.83
CA VAL A 191 -18.53 -8.16 5.50
C VAL A 191 -19.03 -6.74 5.29
N MET A 192 -18.74 -5.83 6.23
CA MET A 192 -19.14 -4.42 6.11
C MET A 192 -18.53 -3.75 4.88
N ALA A 193 -17.25 -4.03 4.56
CA ALA A 193 -16.60 -3.52 3.36
C ALA A 193 -17.24 -4.07 2.08
N PHE A 194 -17.72 -5.31 2.09
CA PHE A 194 -18.43 -5.91 0.97
C PHE A 194 -19.82 -5.27 0.77
N GLU A 195 -20.58 -5.09 1.85
CA GLU A 195 -21.89 -4.41 1.81
C GLU A 195 -21.78 -2.97 1.30
N ALA A 196 -20.79 -2.22 1.78
CA ALA A 196 -20.53 -0.85 1.32
C ALA A 196 -20.24 -0.78 -0.20
N ARG A 197 -19.42 -1.70 -0.72
CA ARG A 197 -19.16 -1.80 -2.18
C ARG A 197 -20.42 -2.13 -2.96
N ARG A 198 -21.27 -3.02 -2.43
CA ARG A 198 -22.53 -3.41 -3.06
C ARG A 198 -23.53 -2.25 -3.09
N ALA A 199 -23.63 -1.47 -2.02
CA ALA A 199 -24.50 -0.30 -1.92
C ALA A 199 -24.10 0.81 -2.91
N GLN A 200 -22.80 0.94 -3.21
CA GLN A 200 -22.26 1.91 -4.17
C GLN A 200 -22.42 1.47 -5.64
N GLY A 201 -23.14 0.37 -5.92
CA GLY A 201 -23.30 -0.16 -7.28
C GLY A 201 -21.99 -0.70 -7.88
N GLY A 202 -20.96 -0.92 -7.06
CA GLY A 202 -19.69 -1.48 -7.51
C GLY A 202 -19.91 -2.90 -8.03
N SER A 203 -19.50 -3.16 -9.28
CA SER A 203 -19.39 -4.52 -9.79
C SER A 203 -18.51 -5.35 -8.86
N ARG A 204 -18.76 -6.66 -8.77
CA ARG A 204 -17.81 -7.53 -8.06
C ARG A 204 -16.44 -7.31 -8.69
N ILE A 205 -15.35 -7.35 -7.90
CA ILE A 205 -13.97 -7.29 -8.41
C ILE A 205 -13.76 -8.29 -9.57
N SER A 206 -14.55 -9.37 -9.59
CA SER A 206 -14.62 -10.36 -10.65
C SER A 206 -15.00 -9.84 -12.05
N ASP A 207 -15.67 -8.70 -12.17
CA ASP A 207 -16.25 -8.23 -13.45
C ASP A 207 -15.38 -7.16 -14.14
N ALA A 208 -14.25 -6.77 -13.53
CA ALA A 208 -13.30 -5.89 -14.16
C ALA A 208 -12.68 -6.57 -15.39
N PRO A 209 -12.49 -5.86 -16.52
CA PRO A 209 -11.79 -6.43 -17.67
C PRO A 209 -10.39 -6.85 -17.24
N LEU A 210 -10.12 -8.15 -17.31
CA LEU A 210 -8.81 -8.70 -17.00
C LEU A 210 -7.84 -8.32 -18.11
N ALA A 211 -6.63 -7.93 -17.72
CA ALA A 211 -5.52 -7.75 -18.64
C ALA A 211 -5.20 -9.07 -19.37
N GLU A 212 -4.42 -8.97 -20.44
CA GLU A 212 -3.88 -10.14 -21.14
C GLU A 212 -3.22 -11.11 -20.15
N TRP A 213 -3.45 -12.41 -20.35
CA TRP A 213 -2.93 -13.42 -19.44
C TRP A 213 -1.40 -13.38 -19.41
N LEU A 214 -0.87 -13.05 -18.24
CA LEU A 214 0.53 -13.22 -17.91
C LEU A 214 0.61 -14.14 -16.69
N ARG A 215 1.54 -15.11 -16.73
CA ARG A 215 1.78 -15.98 -15.58
C ARG A 215 2.11 -15.11 -14.35
N PRO A 216 1.37 -15.23 -13.23
CA PRO A 216 1.68 -14.49 -12.01
C PRO A 216 3.10 -14.80 -11.54
N ALA A 217 3.96 -13.80 -11.54
CA ALA A 217 5.33 -13.88 -11.07
C ALA A 217 5.72 -12.51 -10.52
N PRO A 218 6.58 -12.43 -9.49
CA PRO A 218 7.04 -11.15 -9.01
C PRO A 218 7.78 -10.42 -10.12
N ALA A 219 7.31 -9.21 -10.44
CA ALA A 219 7.87 -8.37 -11.48
C ALA A 219 9.20 -7.74 -11.04
N THR A 220 9.43 -7.65 -9.73
CA THR A 220 10.57 -6.94 -9.16
C THR A 220 11.29 -7.72 -8.07
N LEU A 221 12.59 -7.44 -7.86
CA LEU A 221 13.38 -8.04 -6.78
C LEU A 221 12.83 -7.63 -5.40
N TYR A 222 12.17 -6.48 -5.31
CA TYR A 222 11.48 -6.02 -4.11
C TYR A 222 10.28 -6.91 -3.78
N GLU A 223 9.47 -7.26 -4.80
CA GLU A 223 8.36 -8.22 -4.65
C GLU A 223 8.86 -9.62 -4.30
N VAL A 224 9.99 -10.07 -4.86
CA VAL A 224 10.61 -11.37 -4.50
C VAL A 224 10.88 -11.43 -3.00
N LEU A 225 11.39 -10.36 -2.39
CA LEU A 225 11.63 -10.30 -0.95
C LEU A 225 10.38 -9.92 -0.13
N GLY A 226 9.34 -9.39 -0.77
CA GLY A 226 8.15 -8.87 -0.10
C GLY A 226 8.44 -7.59 0.69
N VAL A 227 9.26 -6.69 0.16
CA VAL A 227 9.65 -5.42 0.79
C VAL A 227 9.33 -4.23 -0.10
N ALA A 228 9.10 -3.06 0.51
CA ALA A 228 8.95 -1.83 -0.23
C ALA A 228 10.30 -1.35 -0.81
N ARG A 229 10.26 -0.53 -1.86
CA ARG A 229 11.47 0.13 -2.41
C ARG A 229 12.16 1.05 -1.42
N THR A 230 11.44 1.54 -0.41
CA THR A 230 11.97 2.36 0.68
C THR A 230 12.56 1.52 1.82
N ALA A 231 12.58 0.18 1.69
CA ALA A 231 13.07 -0.68 2.75
C ALA A 231 14.53 -0.40 3.07
N SER A 232 14.80 -0.37 4.37
CA SER A 232 16.14 -0.29 4.96
C SER A 232 16.89 -1.61 4.79
N ASP A 233 18.21 -1.57 4.91
CA ASP A 233 19.07 -2.75 4.78
C ASP A 233 18.71 -3.84 5.81
N ASP A 234 18.31 -3.45 7.02
CA ASP A 234 17.88 -4.39 8.06
C ASP A 234 16.56 -5.06 7.72
N GLU A 235 15.63 -4.34 7.10
CA GLU A 235 14.39 -4.92 6.60
C GLU A 235 14.65 -5.90 5.47
N ILE A 236 15.57 -5.57 4.54
CA ILE A 236 16.01 -6.45 3.46
C ILE A 236 16.63 -7.74 4.03
N ARG A 237 17.54 -7.64 5.01
CA ARG A 237 18.15 -8.82 5.67
C ARG A 237 17.11 -9.70 6.36
N ARG A 238 16.17 -9.10 7.08
CA ARG A 238 15.08 -9.84 7.76
C ARG A 238 14.15 -10.50 6.74
N ALA A 239 13.81 -9.80 5.66
CA ALA A 239 12.97 -10.34 4.59
C ALA A 239 13.64 -11.50 3.86
N TYR A 240 14.92 -11.37 3.50
CA TYR A 240 15.73 -12.45 2.95
C TYR A 240 15.72 -13.69 3.86
N LYS A 241 15.98 -13.52 5.16
CA LYS A 241 15.92 -14.63 6.12
C LYS A 241 14.54 -15.30 6.12
N ARG A 242 13.45 -14.52 6.19
CA ARG A 242 12.08 -15.07 6.15
C ARG A 242 11.81 -15.85 4.86
N GLN A 243 12.12 -15.27 3.70
CA GLN A 243 11.90 -15.93 2.41
C GLN A 243 12.70 -17.23 2.29
N ARG A 244 13.97 -17.21 2.72
CA ARG A 244 14.81 -18.42 2.73
C ARG A 244 14.27 -19.49 3.68
N ASP A 245 13.74 -19.10 4.84
CA ASP A 245 13.13 -20.04 5.79
C ASP A 245 11.84 -20.65 5.22
N VAL A 246 11.04 -19.89 4.46
CA VAL A 246 9.83 -20.37 3.76
C VAL A 246 10.17 -21.31 2.61
N PHE A 247 11.17 -20.98 1.79
CA PHE A 247 11.56 -21.71 0.58
C PHE A 247 12.77 -22.62 0.78
N ARG A 248 13.10 -23.02 2.02
CA ARG A 248 14.13 -24.03 2.26
C ARG A 248 13.67 -25.41 1.81
N ASP A 249 14.63 -26.30 1.55
CA ASP A 249 14.34 -27.69 1.25
C ASP A 249 13.61 -28.36 2.41
N GLY A 250 12.53 -29.09 2.12
CA GLY A 250 11.69 -29.74 3.13
C GLY A 250 10.80 -28.77 3.95
N SER A 251 10.69 -27.50 3.55
CA SER A 251 9.75 -26.56 4.16
C SER A 251 8.31 -26.99 3.90
N PHE A 252 7.57 -27.33 4.96
CA PHE A 252 6.21 -27.83 4.81
C PHE A 252 5.19 -26.83 4.23
N PRO A 253 5.30 -25.48 4.40
CA PRO A 253 4.45 -24.55 3.67
C PRO A 253 4.51 -24.69 2.14
N ALA A 254 5.65 -25.12 1.60
CA ALA A 254 5.88 -25.32 0.16
C ALA A 254 5.59 -26.74 -0.32
N ALA A 255 5.38 -27.68 0.61
CA ALA A 255 5.11 -29.07 0.30
C ALA A 255 3.87 -29.23 -0.59
N SER A 256 3.92 -30.19 -1.52
CA SER A 256 2.83 -30.53 -2.45
C SER A 256 2.46 -29.44 -3.47
N VAL A 257 2.96 -28.21 -3.35
CA VAL A 257 2.66 -27.10 -4.30
C VAL A 257 3.84 -26.78 -5.20
N VAL A 258 5.05 -26.72 -4.64
CA VAL A 258 6.24 -26.27 -5.37
C VAL A 258 7.07 -27.49 -5.75
N SER A 259 7.33 -27.69 -7.04
CA SER A 259 8.26 -28.74 -7.48
C SER A 259 9.71 -28.40 -7.11
N ASP A 260 10.58 -29.40 -6.98
CA ASP A 260 12.01 -29.18 -6.68
C ASP A 260 12.69 -28.21 -7.66
N ARG A 261 12.29 -28.28 -8.95
CA ARG A 261 12.81 -27.38 -9.98
C ARG A 261 12.38 -25.94 -9.73
N GLU A 262 11.10 -25.73 -9.40
CA GLU A 262 10.56 -24.41 -9.10
C GLU A 262 11.12 -23.86 -7.81
N LEU A 263 11.30 -24.70 -6.79
CA LEU A 263 11.90 -24.33 -5.51
C LEU A 263 13.33 -23.83 -5.69
N ARG A 264 14.16 -24.53 -6.47
CA ARG A 264 15.53 -24.07 -6.79
C ARG A 264 15.54 -22.76 -7.57
N ALA A 265 14.65 -22.63 -8.55
CA ALA A 265 14.51 -21.39 -9.31
C ALA A 265 14.04 -20.22 -8.43
N GLU A 266 13.27 -20.52 -7.39
CA GLU A 266 12.80 -19.56 -6.40
C GLU A 266 13.91 -19.13 -5.45
N GLN A 267 14.63 -20.08 -4.88
CA GLN A 267 15.81 -19.85 -4.04
C GLN A 267 16.84 -18.97 -4.77
N ALA A 268 17.16 -19.28 -6.03
CA ALA A 268 18.09 -18.48 -6.83
C ALA A 268 17.60 -17.02 -7.04
N ARG A 269 16.28 -16.81 -7.22
CA ARG A 269 15.70 -15.46 -7.32
C ARG A 269 15.81 -14.70 -6.00
N ILE A 270 15.58 -15.37 -4.88
CA ILE A 270 15.71 -14.79 -3.53
C ILE A 270 17.16 -14.37 -3.25
N GLU A 271 18.13 -15.21 -3.62
CA GLU A 271 19.57 -14.90 -3.53
C GLU A 271 19.94 -13.70 -4.40
N GLN A 272 19.54 -13.72 -5.68
CA GLN A 272 19.76 -12.60 -6.60
C GLN A 272 19.16 -11.28 -6.06
N ALA A 273 17.95 -11.34 -5.51
CA ALA A 273 17.28 -10.18 -4.94
C ALA A 273 18.05 -9.63 -3.74
N TYR A 274 18.51 -10.49 -2.84
CA TYR A 274 19.30 -10.08 -1.70
C TYR A 274 20.64 -9.44 -2.11
N ASP A 275 21.38 -10.07 -3.02
CA ASP A 275 22.69 -9.58 -3.47
C ASP A 275 22.60 -8.25 -4.23
N THR A 276 21.50 -8.03 -4.95
CA THR A 276 21.29 -6.79 -5.72
C THR A 276 20.78 -5.66 -4.84
N LEU A 277 19.84 -5.94 -3.92
CA LEU A 277 19.20 -4.92 -3.11
C LEU A 277 20.02 -4.48 -1.90
N LEU A 278 20.92 -5.35 -1.39
CA LEU A 278 21.78 -5.00 -0.27
C LEU A 278 22.98 -4.13 -0.70
N ASP A 279 23.46 -4.28 -1.92
CA ASP A 279 24.54 -3.45 -2.47
C ASP A 279 23.98 -2.11 -3.00
N PRO A 280 24.37 -0.96 -2.43
CA PRO A 280 23.82 0.34 -2.83
C PRO A 280 24.01 0.68 -4.31
N ASN A 281 25.11 0.24 -4.93
CA ASN A 281 25.41 0.52 -6.33
C ASN A 281 24.58 -0.36 -7.25
N LYS A 282 24.44 -1.65 -6.92
CA LYS A 282 23.59 -2.58 -7.68
C LYS A 282 22.12 -2.20 -7.55
N ARG A 283 21.66 -1.86 -6.34
CA ARG A 283 20.29 -1.40 -6.08
C ARG A 283 19.96 -0.16 -6.91
N ARG A 284 20.83 0.84 -6.92
CA ARG A 284 20.63 2.05 -7.74
C ARG A 284 20.56 1.73 -9.23
N SER A 285 21.45 0.87 -9.73
CA SER A 285 21.46 0.47 -11.14
C SER A 285 20.19 -0.28 -11.53
N TYR A 286 19.73 -1.18 -10.63
CA TYR A 286 18.47 -1.90 -10.78
C TYR A 286 17.25 -0.97 -10.74
N ASP A 287 17.23 0.01 -9.83
CA ASP A 287 16.13 0.98 -9.74
C ASP A 287 16.03 1.83 -11.00
N LEU A 288 17.17 2.27 -11.56
CA LEU A 288 17.22 3.05 -12.80
C LEU A 288 16.70 2.28 -14.01
N SER A 289 16.98 0.97 -14.09
CA SER A 289 16.53 0.13 -15.21
C SER A 289 15.07 -0.30 -15.06
N THR A 290 14.63 -0.58 -13.82
CA THR A 290 13.29 -1.11 -13.53
C THR A 290 12.23 0.00 -13.43
N PHE A 291 12.61 1.22 -12.98
CA PHE A 291 11.69 2.34 -12.76
C PHE A 291 12.13 3.64 -13.49
N PRO A 292 12.13 3.65 -14.83
CA PRO A 292 12.73 4.74 -15.61
C PRO A 292 11.97 6.08 -15.53
N ALA A 293 10.65 6.07 -15.31
CA ALA A 293 9.84 7.31 -15.28
C ALA A 293 10.19 8.19 -14.06
N GLN A 294 10.32 7.57 -12.88
CA GLN A 294 10.62 8.29 -11.64
C GLN A 294 12.08 8.77 -11.57
N ALA A 295 13.00 8.01 -12.18
CA ALA A 295 14.38 8.44 -12.34
C ALA A 295 14.51 9.75 -13.17
N ARG A 296 13.56 10.00 -14.08
CA ARG A 296 13.49 11.27 -14.82
C ARG A 296 12.97 12.41 -13.94
N GLU A 297 11.94 12.15 -13.14
CA GLU A 297 11.37 13.14 -12.19
C GLU A 297 12.40 13.56 -11.13
N GLU A 298 13.11 12.62 -10.50
CA GLU A 298 14.15 12.95 -9.51
C GLU A 298 15.28 13.79 -10.11
N ARG A 299 15.67 13.51 -11.36
CA ARG A 299 16.66 14.33 -12.08
C ARG A 299 16.14 15.73 -12.37
N GLN A 300 14.87 15.87 -12.75
CA GLN A 300 14.24 17.16 -13.00
C GLN A 300 14.14 17.99 -11.72
N ILE A 301 13.69 17.40 -10.61
CA ILE A 301 13.62 18.08 -9.30
C ILE A 301 15.01 18.59 -8.89
N ARG A 302 16.04 17.74 -8.96
CA ARG A 302 17.41 18.15 -8.65
C ARG A 302 17.95 19.27 -9.56
N GLN A 303 17.56 19.29 -10.84
CA GLN A 303 17.91 20.38 -11.75
C GLN A 303 17.18 21.68 -11.43
N VAL A 304 15.91 21.60 -11.02
CA VAL A 304 15.13 22.78 -10.59
C VAL A 304 15.71 23.35 -9.30
N ASP A 305 16.07 22.50 -8.34
CA ASP A 305 16.69 22.94 -7.06
C ASP A 305 18.06 23.59 -7.29
N SER A 306 18.88 23.05 -8.19
CA SER A 306 20.19 23.65 -8.53
C SER A 306 20.04 24.97 -9.28
N ALA A 307 19.07 25.08 -10.18
CA ALA A 307 18.77 26.33 -10.88
C ALA A 307 18.26 27.41 -9.90
N ARG A 308 17.35 27.05 -8.99
CA ARG A 308 16.82 27.97 -7.96
C ARG A 308 17.90 28.42 -6.99
N ALA A 309 18.82 27.52 -6.61
CA ALA A 309 19.98 27.88 -5.78
C ALA A 309 20.93 28.86 -6.49
N ALA A 310 21.15 28.69 -7.81
CA ALA A 310 21.95 29.61 -8.61
C ALA A 310 21.29 30.99 -8.78
N GLU A 311 19.97 31.04 -8.96
CA GLU A 311 19.19 32.29 -9.05
C GLU A 311 19.24 33.09 -7.75
N LEU A 312 19.06 32.44 -6.59
CA LEU A 312 19.20 33.07 -5.28
C LEU A 312 20.62 33.60 -5.03
N ALA A 313 21.65 32.87 -5.48
CA ALA A 313 23.04 33.32 -5.41
C ALA A 313 23.29 34.57 -6.26
N LEU A 314 22.67 34.66 -7.45
CA LEU A 314 22.75 35.85 -8.31
C LEU A 314 22.05 37.05 -7.66
N LEU A 315 20.81 36.87 -7.18
CA LEU A 315 20.02 37.93 -6.55
C LEU A 315 20.67 38.46 -5.27
N SER A 316 21.25 37.57 -4.45
CA SER A 316 21.98 37.99 -3.24
C SER A 316 23.24 38.78 -3.58
N ALA A 317 23.95 38.43 -4.66
CA ALA A 317 25.10 39.19 -5.14
C ALA A 317 24.72 40.56 -5.71
N GLU A 318 23.56 40.68 -6.38
CA GLU A 318 22.99 41.95 -6.86
C GLU A 318 22.63 42.86 -5.67
N VAL A 319 21.89 42.33 -4.70
CA VAL A 319 21.44 43.08 -3.51
C VAL A 319 22.61 43.51 -2.64
N ALA A 320 23.66 42.70 -2.50
CA ALA A 320 24.86 43.07 -1.75
C ALA A 320 25.62 44.26 -2.37
N ARG A 321 25.51 44.48 -3.69
CA ARG A 321 26.07 45.68 -4.33
C ARG A 321 25.23 46.93 -4.11
N GLU A 322 23.91 46.80 -3.91
CA GLU A 322 22.99 47.93 -3.68
C GLU A 322 22.95 48.38 -2.20
N LEU A 323 23.42 47.55 -1.26
CA LEU A 323 23.42 47.84 0.17
C LEU A 323 24.74 48.50 0.64
N HIS A 324 24.73 49.82 0.77
CA HIS A 324 25.78 50.64 1.39
C HIS A 324 25.29 51.36 2.66
N ALA A 325 26.19 51.92 3.46
CA ALA A 325 25.87 52.57 4.75
C ALA A 325 24.88 53.75 4.64
N GLU A 326 24.74 54.36 3.46
CA GLU A 326 23.84 55.49 3.20
C GLU A 326 22.56 55.11 2.42
N THR A 327 22.28 53.82 2.24
CA THR A 327 21.15 53.36 1.40
C THR A 327 19.81 53.81 1.95
N GLN A 328 18.96 54.32 1.06
CA GLN A 328 17.56 54.63 1.36
C GLN A 328 16.69 53.40 1.06
N PHE A 329 16.04 52.85 2.08
CA PHE A 329 15.21 51.66 1.90
C PHE A 329 13.84 52.02 1.33
N THR A 330 13.51 51.40 0.20
CA THR A 330 12.18 51.43 -0.43
C THR A 330 11.47 50.09 -0.21
N GLY A 331 10.15 50.06 -0.34
CA GLY A 331 9.36 48.83 -0.30
C GLY A 331 9.81 47.82 -1.36
N ALA A 332 10.14 48.31 -2.57
CA ALA A 332 10.69 47.48 -3.63
C ALA A 332 12.08 46.90 -3.30
N LEU A 333 12.95 47.66 -2.63
CA LEU A 333 14.24 47.15 -2.18
C LEU A 333 14.07 46.13 -1.05
N LEU A 334 13.15 46.36 -0.12
CA LEU A 334 12.83 45.41 0.96
C LEU A 334 12.31 44.08 0.41
N ARG A 335 11.47 44.15 -0.64
CA ARG A 335 11.01 43.00 -1.40
C ARG A 335 12.15 42.26 -2.10
N LYS A 336 13.04 42.97 -2.79
CA LYS A 336 14.22 42.38 -3.44
C LYS A 336 15.14 41.68 -2.42
N VAL A 337 15.38 42.30 -1.26
CA VAL A 337 16.19 41.70 -0.18
C VAL A 337 15.53 40.42 0.32
N ARG A 338 14.21 40.44 0.55
CA ARG A 338 13.43 39.26 0.95
C ARG A 338 13.55 38.13 -0.07
N GLU A 339 13.32 38.42 -1.35
CA GLU A 339 13.40 37.45 -2.44
C GLU A 339 14.82 36.88 -2.60
N SER A 340 15.86 37.72 -2.46
CA SER A 340 17.27 37.29 -2.52
C SER A 340 17.68 36.34 -1.37
N GLN A 341 17.00 36.41 -0.23
CA GLN A 341 17.20 35.50 0.90
C GLN A 341 16.31 34.24 0.81
N GLY A 342 15.50 34.11 -0.26
CA GLY A 342 14.58 33.00 -0.46
C GLY A 342 13.43 32.95 0.54
N VAL A 343 13.07 34.10 1.13
CA VAL A 343 12.04 34.22 2.17
C VAL A 343 10.69 34.53 1.52
N GLU A 344 9.66 33.74 1.81
CA GLU A 344 8.30 34.04 1.38
C GLU A 344 7.59 34.98 2.35
N VAL A 345 6.61 35.74 1.87
CA VAL A 345 5.79 36.64 2.72
C VAL A 345 5.11 35.86 3.85
N ALA A 346 4.74 34.61 3.59
CA ALA A 346 4.14 33.72 4.58
C ALA A 346 5.08 33.44 5.77
N ASP A 347 6.39 33.27 5.51
CA ASP A 347 7.39 32.97 6.54
C ASP A 347 7.56 34.16 7.51
N ILE A 348 7.59 35.38 6.96
CA ILE A 348 7.63 36.61 7.74
C ILE A 348 6.34 36.75 8.55
N ALA A 349 5.18 36.53 7.93
CA ALA A 349 3.88 36.67 8.58
C ALA A 349 3.73 35.76 9.80
N VAL A 350 4.12 34.48 9.66
CA VAL A 350 4.07 33.49 10.75
C VAL A 350 4.97 33.90 11.91
N ARG A 351 6.19 34.35 11.62
CA ARG A 351 7.21 34.61 12.65
C ARG A 351 7.05 35.97 13.34
N THR A 352 6.63 36.98 12.59
CA THR A 352 6.42 38.35 13.10
C THR A 352 5.00 38.57 13.62
N LYS A 353 4.06 37.64 13.33
CA LYS A 353 2.62 37.77 13.57
C LYS A 353 1.99 38.99 12.88
N ILE A 354 2.62 39.50 11.82
CA ILE A 354 2.08 40.57 10.98
C ILE A 354 1.29 39.91 9.84
N SER A 355 0.12 40.45 9.51
CA SER A 355 -0.67 39.95 8.38
C SER A 355 0.13 40.01 7.07
N GLY A 356 0.10 38.93 6.28
CA GLY A 356 0.73 38.90 4.95
C GLY A 356 0.17 39.96 3.99
N ALA A 357 -1.05 40.45 4.22
CA ALA A 357 -1.60 41.60 3.50
C ALA A 357 -0.83 42.89 3.80
N HIS A 358 -0.51 43.15 5.08
CA HIS A 358 0.25 44.33 5.49
C HIS A 358 1.71 44.26 5.02
N ILE A 359 2.33 43.08 5.03
CA ILE A 359 3.71 42.92 4.53
C ILE A 359 3.77 43.23 3.02
N ARG A 360 2.81 42.72 2.23
CA ARG A 360 2.69 43.07 0.80
C ARG A 360 2.42 44.55 0.59
N ALA A 361 1.58 45.17 1.43
CA ALA A 361 1.29 46.61 1.35
C ALA A 361 2.52 47.47 1.68
N ILE A 362 3.34 47.07 2.65
CA ILE A 362 4.64 47.73 2.96
C ILE A 362 5.61 47.60 1.78
N GLU A 363 5.73 46.41 1.19
CA GLU A 363 6.60 46.17 0.03
C GLU A 363 6.13 46.91 -1.24
N ALA A 364 4.81 47.07 -1.40
CA ALA A 364 4.22 47.84 -2.50
C ALA A 364 4.15 49.35 -2.24
N GLU A 365 4.60 49.82 -1.06
CA GLU A 365 4.44 51.20 -0.58
C GLU A 365 2.98 51.71 -0.69
N ASN A 366 1.99 50.83 -0.49
CA ASN A 366 0.57 51.17 -0.56
C ASN A 366 0.02 51.53 0.83
N PRO A 367 -0.22 52.81 1.14
CA PRO A 367 -0.68 53.22 2.47
C PRO A 367 -2.16 52.94 2.73
N VAL A 368 -2.98 52.71 1.71
CA VAL A 368 -4.43 52.49 1.85
C VAL A 368 -4.75 51.22 2.64
N ASP A 369 -3.96 50.17 2.40
CA ASP A 369 -4.12 48.86 3.03
C ASP A 369 -3.29 48.72 4.33
N LEU A 370 -2.71 49.83 4.84
CA LEU A 370 -1.91 49.84 6.05
C LEU A 370 -2.69 50.39 7.25
N PRO A 371 -2.49 49.81 8.45
CA PRO A 371 -3.07 50.37 9.67
C PRO A 371 -2.40 51.70 10.05
N ALA A 372 -2.85 52.32 11.15
CA ALA A 372 -2.32 53.61 11.60
C ALA A 372 -0.77 53.62 11.67
N MET A 373 -0.15 54.72 11.24
CA MET A 373 1.30 54.84 11.03
C MET A 373 2.17 54.51 12.26
N VAL A 374 1.61 54.58 13.47
CA VAL A 374 2.26 54.17 14.72
C VAL A 374 2.55 52.66 14.73
N TYR A 375 1.62 51.85 14.21
CA TYR A 375 1.80 50.40 14.08
C TYR A 375 2.70 50.02 12.91
N VAL A 376 2.59 50.75 11.78
CA VAL A 376 3.45 50.54 10.60
C VAL A 376 4.92 50.68 10.94
N GLN A 377 5.28 51.64 11.79
CA GLN A 377 6.66 51.80 12.26
C GLN A 377 7.17 50.55 12.99
N GLY A 378 6.35 49.94 13.85
CA GLY A 378 6.67 48.68 14.52
C GLY A 378 6.77 47.51 13.54
N PHE A 379 5.88 47.45 12.55
CA PHE A 379 5.90 46.40 11.52
C PHE A 379 7.17 46.44 10.67
N VAL A 380 7.55 47.62 10.20
CA VAL A 380 8.78 47.81 9.41
C VAL A 380 10.03 47.41 10.20
N GLN A 381 10.07 47.71 11.51
CA GLN A 381 11.18 47.30 12.37
C GLN A 381 11.26 45.78 12.53
N GLU A 382 10.13 45.10 12.74
CA GLU A 382 10.11 43.64 12.87
C GLU A 382 10.44 42.93 11.55
N ILE A 383 10.00 43.45 10.41
CA ILE A 383 10.39 42.94 9.08
C ILE A 383 11.89 43.15 8.86
N ALA A 384 12.45 44.32 9.19
CA ALA A 384 13.88 44.58 9.06
C ALA A 384 14.74 43.66 9.94
N LYS A 385 14.31 43.43 11.20
CA LYS A 385 14.96 42.45 12.10
C LYS A 385 14.91 41.04 11.53
N PHE A 386 13.78 40.64 10.95
CA PHE A 386 13.63 39.34 10.32
C PHE A 386 14.61 39.16 9.15
N LEU A 387 14.74 40.19 8.31
CA LEU A 387 15.64 40.21 7.15
C LEU A 387 17.11 40.52 7.51
N LYS A 388 17.43 40.64 8.80
CA LYS A 388 18.76 40.98 9.34
C LYS A 388 19.35 42.29 8.81
N LEU A 389 18.48 43.25 8.50
CA LEU A 389 18.84 44.62 8.15
C LEU A 389 18.87 45.50 9.40
N ASP A 390 19.50 46.67 9.34
CA ASP A 390 19.45 47.65 10.43
C ASP A 390 18.01 48.16 10.63
N PRO A 391 17.33 47.81 11.73
CA PRO A 391 15.92 48.16 11.92
C PRO A 391 15.70 49.67 12.04
N THR A 392 16.70 50.40 12.54
CA THR A 392 16.60 51.85 12.75
C THR A 392 16.69 52.60 11.42
N GLN A 393 17.61 52.19 10.55
CA GLN A 393 17.80 52.78 9.22
C GLN A 393 16.61 52.51 8.30
N VAL A 394 16.14 51.26 8.24
CA VAL A 394 15.01 50.85 7.40
C VAL A 394 13.73 51.56 7.85
N SER A 395 13.46 51.57 9.16
CA SER A 395 12.28 52.24 9.72
C SER A 395 12.32 53.75 9.45
N ARG A 396 13.46 54.42 9.67
CA ARG A 396 13.58 55.87 9.45
C ARG A 396 13.35 56.27 7.99
N THR A 397 13.84 55.49 7.04
CA THR A 397 13.78 55.82 5.61
C THR A 397 12.42 55.46 5.01
N LEU A 398 11.95 54.23 5.24
CA LEU A 398 10.70 53.73 4.66
C LEU A 398 9.46 54.36 5.30
N VAL A 399 9.43 54.55 6.62
CA VAL A 399 8.27 55.18 7.30
C VAL A 399 8.17 56.66 6.92
N ARG A 400 9.31 57.36 6.77
CA ARG A 400 9.31 58.75 6.28
C ARG A 400 8.69 58.82 4.87
N ARG A 401 9.11 57.92 3.98
CA ARG A 401 8.59 57.84 2.61
C ARG A 401 7.09 57.54 2.57
N LEU A 402 6.61 56.59 3.38
CA LEU A 402 5.18 56.29 3.50
C LEU A 402 4.38 57.49 4.03
N ARG A 403 4.90 58.26 4.99
CA ARG A 403 4.25 59.50 5.46
C ARG A 403 4.17 60.56 4.36
N GLU A 404 5.20 60.68 3.53
CA GLU A 404 5.20 61.61 2.39
C GLU A 404 4.18 61.18 1.32
N ILE A 405 3.99 59.89 1.07
CA ILE A 405 2.97 59.36 0.15
C ILE A 405 1.56 59.63 0.71
N VAL A 406 1.32 59.37 2.00
CA VAL A 406 0.04 59.65 2.67
C VAL A 406 -0.29 61.15 2.62
N ALA A 407 0.69 62.02 2.88
CA ALA A 407 0.48 63.47 2.83
C ALA A 407 0.14 63.98 1.41
N ARG A 408 0.68 63.33 0.37
CA ARG A 408 0.33 63.65 -1.03
C ARG A 408 -1.04 63.14 -1.46
N GLN A 409 -1.52 62.05 -0.86
CA GLN A 409 -2.84 61.47 -1.16
C GLN A 409 -3.97 62.11 -0.33
N GLY A 410 -3.68 62.60 0.88
CA GLY A 410 -4.65 63.29 1.74
C GLY A 410 -4.83 64.79 1.47
N GLY A 411 -4.03 65.39 0.60
CA GLY A 411 -4.16 66.81 0.19
C GLY A 411 -5.02 67.01 -1.07
N GLY A 412 -5.90 66.06 -1.39
CA GLY A 412 -6.74 66.06 -2.60
C GLY A 412 -8.25 66.15 -2.37
N ASP A 413 -8.70 66.30 -1.12
CA ASP A 413 -10.10 66.59 -0.77
C ASP A 413 -10.14 67.88 0.07
N GLU A 414 -9.94 69.02 -0.59
CA GLU A 414 -10.47 70.34 -0.22
C GLU A 414 -10.75 71.16 -1.49
#